data_AF-A0A9P5HEL1-F1
#
_entry.id   AF-A0A9P5HEL1-F1
#
_cell.length_a   1.000
_cell.length_b   1.000
_cell.length_c   1.000
_cell.angle_alpha   90.00
_cell.angle_beta   90.00
_cell.angle_gamma   90.00
#
_symmetry.space_group_name_H-M   'P 1'
#
loop_
_entity.id
_entity.type
_entity.pdbx_description
1 polymer ?
#
loop_
_entity_poly.entity_id
_entity_poly.type
_entity_poly.pdbx_seq_one_letter_code
_entity_poly.pdbx_strand_id
1 'polypeptide(L)'
;MATTQPPEITVPPPPPEKTSFRTRLKDWILGQIEDRENLGNPLKHELREGIRVLSSQLPGVRMDELERAGQVGRDSHDYYYVAKGSAADISLPVTLTQKEKISLVEEREKLFSQKGMFIIICTVCFAAFLQGHVQSSINAGSIFADRVGIRRPRDADDTDFATSAENWKLGAMNASPFLVAAFPGAPLALPFNYCFGRRGTLGLSALLIIASSLGSAFATTWVQVLGARVVGGLGMGMKAVSAPILASETAVGYWRGSTVLAWQLWVACGIMIGFVVNLIIAAAVKTLESRPEFPDATNDPRRLTLQLILGAPVVPGLLLLVVVCFCYESPRFYMRPDTPNFNLERAFKILLAVRETRLQALRDLLLIWWSNRLESEKRGADSGISPENRNEDTDSNTSRENENECTGPGNQRQKQNPTSGLTYAGRIRLVLKLSAHQYTTLLGTQRLRNAVWSTCTVALAQQLCGNDLLGNYGVKSSMSHSLGFGAVNFFFGLLAMRSIDTIGRRRWLLGTLPIMSIFLMVSAIAFPVNDSNPNPGRARSIIGIVFIYREHYNLHRF
;
A
#
# COMPACT_ATOMS: atom_id res chain seq x y z
N MET A 1 33.00 61.20 -50.69
CA MET A 1 31.95 60.20 -51.00
C MET A 1 31.76 59.34 -49.77
N ALA A 2 30.78 59.66 -48.94
CA ALA A 2 30.36 58.83 -47.81
C ALA A 2 28.90 58.44 -48.09
N THR A 3 28.71 57.18 -48.46
CA THR A 3 27.42 56.56 -48.78
C THR A 3 26.73 56.17 -47.47
N THR A 4 25.67 56.89 -47.12
CA THR A 4 24.75 56.56 -46.02
C THR A 4 23.89 55.37 -46.41
N GLN A 5 24.00 54.24 -45.69
CA GLN A 5 23.04 53.13 -45.76
C GLN A 5 21.76 53.48 -44.98
N PRO A 6 20.56 53.12 -45.45
CA PRO A 6 19.30 53.35 -44.74
C PRO A 6 19.08 52.34 -43.60
N PRO A 7 18.26 52.67 -42.58
CA PRO A 7 18.08 51.85 -41.39
C PRO A 7 17.29 50.56 -41.67
N GLU A 8 17.75 49.47 -41.07
CA GLU A 8 17.20 48.12 -41.14
C GLU A 8 15.86 48.05 -40.39
N ILE A 9 14.80 47.68 -41.10
CA ILE A 9 13.45 47.52 -40.54
C ILE A 9 13.42 46.20 -39.76
N THR A 10 13.45 46.29 -38.43
CA THR A 10 13.21 45.14 -37.55
C THR A 10 11.74 44.70 -37.64
N VAL A 11 11.49 43.59 -38.33
CA VAL A 11 10.19 42.91 -38.35
C VAL A 11 9.94 42.32 -36.95
N PRO A 12 8.80 42.61 -36.29
CA PRO A 12 8.48 42.02 -34.99
C PRO A 12 8.26 40.49 -35.14
N PRO A 13 8.63 39.69 -34.13
CA PRO A 13 8.42 38.25 -34.17
C PRO A 13 6.94 37.92 -34.37
N PRO A 14 6.60 36.87 -35.15
CA PRO A 14 5.21 36.49 -35.37
C PRO A 14 4.54 36.20 -34.02
N PRO A 15 3.24 36.57 -33.86
CA PRO A 15 2.52 36.34 -32.62
C PRO A 15 2.49 34.84 -32.30
N PRO A 16 2.56 34.45 -31.01
CA PRO A 16 2.60 33.05 -30.62
C PRO A 16 1.36 32.35 -31.18
N GLU A 17 1.61 31.31 -31.97
CA GLU A 17 0.59 30.42 -32.50
C GLU A 17 -0.33 30.00 -31.35
N LYS A 18 -1.65 30.10 -31.52
CA LYS A 18 -2.63 29.72 -30.49
C LYS A 18 -2.58 28.20 -30.30
N THR A 19 -1.58 27.71 -29.59
CA THR A 19 -1.44 26.31 -29.19
C THR A 19 -2.70 25.90 -28.45
N SER A 20 -3.42 24.91 -28.97
CA SER A 20 -4.63 24.36 -28.37
C SER A 20 -4.42 24.09 -26.88
N PHE A 21 -5.44 24.34 -26.05
CA PHE A 21 -5.39 24.05 -24.60
C PHE A 21 -4.93 22.61 -24.32
N ARG A 22 -5.28 21.66 -25.20
CA ARG A 22 -4.80 20.27 -25.12
C ARG A 22 -3.29 20.14 -25.27
N THR A 23 -2.68 20.95 -26.14
CA THR A 23 -1.21 20.95 -26.35
C THR A 23 -0.51 21.59 -25.16
N ARG A 24 -0.95 22.78 -24.73
CA ARG A 24 -0.42 23.43 -23.51
C ARG A 24 -0.55 22.57 -22.27
N LEU A 25 -1.67 21.86 -22.12
CA LEU A 25 -1.90 20.95 -21.01
C LEU A 25 -0.98 19.73 -21.10
N LYS A 26 -0.78 19.17 -22.30
CA LYS A 26 0.20 18.07 -22.51
C LYS A 26 1.62 18.53 -22.19
N ASP A 27 2.05 19.68 -22.69
CA ASP A 27 3.39 20.20 -22.48
C ASP A 27 3.63 20.53 -21.00
N TRP A 28 2.62 21.11 -20.32
CA TRP A 28 2.67 21.35 -18.88
C TRP A 28 2.73 20.04 -18.06
N ILE A 29 1.96 19.02 -18.44
CA ILE A 29 2.02 17.69 -17.81
C ILE A 29 3.39 17.05 -18.02
N LEU A 30 3.94 17.13 -19.25
CA LEU A 30 5.25 16.60 -19.58
C LEU A 30 6.36 17.31 -18.80
N GLY A 31 6.33 18.64 -18.71
CA GLY A 31 7.28 19.41 -17.90
C GLY A 31 7.20 19.08 -16.41
N GLN A 32 6.01 18.88 -15.84
CA GLN A 32 5.86 18.43 -14.45
C GLN A 32 6.39 17.01 -14.20
N ILE A 33 6.28 16.12 -15.19
CA ILE A 33 6.87 14.77 -15.14
C ILE A 33 8.39 14.88 -15.20
N GLU A 34 8.92 15.72 -16.09
CA GLU A 34 10.35 15.97 -16.27
C GLU A 34 10.99 16.56 -15.02
N ASP A 35 10.38 17.57 -14.39
CA ASP A 35 10.86 18.15 -13.14
C ASP A 35 10.92 17.11 -12.02
N ARG A 36 9.89 16.26 -11.89
CA ARG A 36 9.85 15.17 -10.89
C ARG A 36 10.91 14.10 -11.14
N GLU A 37 11.16 13.76 -12.40
CA GLU A 37 12.21 12.82 -12.80
C GLU A 37 13.60 13.40 -12.53
N ASN A 38 13.82 14.69 -12.84
CA ASN A 38 15.07 15.40 -12.63
C ASN A 38 15.44 15.63 -11.16
N LEU A 39 14.44 15.83 -10.30
CA LEU A 39 14.59 15.93 -8.83
C LEU A 39 14.86 14.56 -8.17
N GLY A 40 14.47 13.46 -8.82
CA GLY A 40 14.55 12.11 -8.28
C GLY A 40 15.79 11.31 -8.69
N ASN A 41 16.59 11.80 -9.64
CA ASN A 41 17.72 11.05 -10.20
C ASN A 41 19.01 11.27 -9.41
N PRO A 42 19.50 10.27 -8.66
CA PRO A 42 20.60 10.46 -7.72
C PRO A 42 21.99 10.34 -8.37
N LEU A 43 22.08 10.08 -9.68
CA LEU A 43 23.32 9.74 -10.40
C LEU A 43 24.09 10.94 -11.02
N LYS A 44 23.70 12.18 -10.71
CA LYS A 44 24.20 13.37 -11.43
C LYS A 44 25.69 13.72 -11.22
N HIS A 45 26.33 13.34 -10.11
CA HIS A 45 27.68 13.83 -9.80
C HIS A 45 28.80 12.78 -9.65
N GLU A 46 28.55 11.49 -9.39
CA GLU A 46 29.62 10.49 -9.14
C GLU A 46 29.30 9.05 -9.64
N LEU A 47 28.80 8.93 -10.88
CA LEU A 47 28.39 7.63 -11.44
C LEU A 47 29.52 6.57 -11.46
N ARG A 48 30.75 6.96 -11.82
CA ARG A 48 31.88 6.02 -11.98
C ARG A 48 32.36 5.40 -10.67
N GLU A 49 32.38 6.17 -9.59
CA GLU A 49 32.81 5.66 -8.28
C GLU A 49 31.77 4.68 -7.73
N GLY A 50 30.48 4.95 -7.92
CA GLY A 50 29.40 4.02 -7.58
C GLY A 50 29.46 2.69 -8.32
N ILE A 51 29.71 2.73 -9.64
CA ILE A 51 29.88 1.54 -10.47
C ILE A 51 31.07 0.71 -9.97
N ARG A 52 32.20 1.35 -9.67
CA ARG A 52 33.42 0.68 -9.21
C ARG A 52 33.17 -0.07 -7.89
N VAL A 53 32.53 0.59 -6.93
CA VAL A 53 32.20 -0.03 -5.64
C VAL A 53 31.15 -1.12 -5.78
N LEU A 54 30.13 -0.94 -6.63
CA LEU A 54 29.08 -1.93 -6.81
C LEU A 54 29.59 -3.21 -7.50
N SER A 55 30.48 -3.07 -8.48
CA SER A 55 31.07 -4.23 -9.16
C SER A 55 32.01 -5.03 -8.26
N SER A 56 32.74 -4.39 -7.33
CA SER A 56 33.52 -5.15 -6.34
C SER A 56 32.66 -5.96 -5.37
N GLN A 57 31.41 -5.55 -5.15
CA GLN A 57 30.42 -6.27 -4.33
C GLN A 57 29.61 -7.31 -5.12
N LEU A 58 29.71 -7.33 -6.45
CA LEU A 58 28.90 -8.16 -7.33
C LEU A 58 29.76 -8.84 -8.41
N PRO A 59 30.59 -9.84 -8.04
CA PRO A 59 31.59 -10.43 -8.94
C PRO A 59 31.01 -11.12 -10.18
N GLY A 60 29.70 -11.43 -10.18
CA GLY A 60 29.00 -12.02 -11.32
C GLY A 60 28.56 -11.04 -12.42
N VAL A 61 28.82 -9.74 -12.26
CA VAL A 61 28.45 -8.69 -13.24
C VAL A 61 29.70 -7.94 -13.70
N ARG A 62 29.89 -7.87 -15.02
CA ARG A 62 31.02 -7.17 -15.63
C ARG A 62 30.83 -5.65 -15.51
N MET A 63 31.94 -4.93 -15.33
CA MET A 63 31.94 -3.47 -15.17
C MET A 63 31.31 -2.72 -16.35
N ASP A 64 31.54 -3.20 -17.58
CA ASP A 64 31.00 -2.63 -18.83
C ASP A 64 29.48 -2.69 -18.85
N GLU A 65 28.88 -3.81 -18.41
CA GLU A 65 27.42 -3.96 -18.30
C GLU A 65 26.83 -2.98 -17.29
N LEU A 66 27.53 -2.73 -16.20
CA LEU A 66 27.08 -1.86 -15.12
C LEU A 66 27.22 -0.37 -15.51
N GLU A 67 28.28 0.00 -16.22
CA GLU A 67 28.44 1.35 -16.78
C GLU A 67 27.37 1.64 -17.83
N ARG A 68 27.10 0.66 -18.71
CA ARG A 68 26.02 0.74 -19.70
C ARG A 68 24.65 0.95 -19.05
N ALA A 69 24.32 0.16 -18.03
CA ALA A 69 23.06 0.30 -17.30
C ALA A 69 22.98 1.61 -16.49
N GLY A 70 24.10 2.05 -15.92
CA GLY A 70 24.21 3.30 -15.17
C GLY A 70 23.98 4.53 -16.04
N GLN A 71 24.53 4.55 -17.27
CA GLN A 71 24.29 5.62 -18.24
C GLN A 71 22.81 5.69 -18.67
N VAL A 72 22.18 4.53 -18.91
CA VAL A 72 20.74 4.45 -19.20
C VAL A 72 19.89 4.89 -18.01
N GLY A 73 20.30 4.60 -16.78
CA GLY A 73 19.64 5.08 -15.57
C GLY A 73 19.79 6.59 -15.35
N ARG A 74 20.95 7.16 -15.71
CA ARG A 74 21.22 8.59 -15.61
C ARG A 74 20.36 9.39 -16.59
N ASP A 75 20.27 8.98 -17.85
CA ASP A 75 19.57 9.74 -18.88
C ASP A 75 18.28 9.03 -19.34
N SER A 76 17.54 8.44 -18.39
CA SER A 76 16.40 7.53 -18.67
C SER A 76 15.32 8.13 -19.58
N HIS A 77 15.17 9.46 -19.59
CA HIS A 77 14.20 10.17 -20.41
C HIS A 77 14.60 10.22 -21.89
N ASP A 78 15.87 10.53 -22.15
CA ASP A 78 16.43 10.63 -23.49
C ASP A 78 16.46 9.24 -24.15
N TYR A 79 16.88 8.22 -23.40
CA TYR A 79 16.82 6.82 -23.85
C TYR A 79 15.40 6.37 -24.20
N TYR A 80 14.38 6.88 -23.51
CA TYR A 80 12.98 6.56 -23.83
C TYR A 80 12.54 7.20 -25.15
N TYR A 81 12.84 8.47 -25.41
CA TYR A 81 12.45 9.10 -26.69
C TYR A 81 13.21 8.56 -27.90
N VAL A 82 14.49 8.23 -27.71
CA VAL A 82 15.28 7.53 -28.73
C VAL A 82 14.72 6.13 -28.98
N ALA A 83 14.32 5.40 -27.93
CA ALA A 83 13.69 4.08 -28.08
C ALA A 83 12.32 4.16 -28.78
N LYS A 84 11.55 5.23 -28.55
CA LYS A 84 10.27 5.51 -29.20
C LYS A 84 10.41 5.96 -30.66
N GLY A 85 11.60 6.37 -31.09
CA GLY A 85 11.85 6.91 -32.42
C GLY A 85 11.40 8.37 -32.60
N SER A 86 11.09 9.08 -31.50
CA SER A 86 10.66 10.49 -31.53
C SER A 86 11.82 11.48 -31.48
N ALA A 87 13.04 11.02 -31.15
CA ALA A 87 14.24 11.86 -31.04
C ALA A 87 15.46 11.17 -31.66
N ALA A 88 15.40 10.86 -32.96
CA ALA A 88 16.45 10.11 -33.66
C ALA A 88 17.82 10.85 -33.72
N ASP A 89 17.82 12.19 -33.61
CA ASP A 89 19.03 13.02 -33.72
C ASP A 89 19.86 13.12 -32.42
N ILE A 90 19.40 12.54 -31.32
CA ILE A 90 20.16 12.54 -30.06
C ILE A 90 21.19 11.42 -30.08
N SER A 91 22.48 11.78 -30.17
CA SER A 91 23.59 10.82 -30.06
C SER A 91 23.80 10.40 -28.60
N LEU A 92 23.27 9.23 -28.25
CA LEU A 92 23.43 8.66 -26.92
C LEU A 92 24.72 7.83 -26.80
N PRO A 93 25.40 7.86 -25.65
CA PRO A 93 26.67 7.15 -25.43
C PRO A 93 26.51 5.62 -25.42
N VAL A 94 25.30 5.10 -25.13
CA VAL A 94 24.99 3.67 -25.20
C VAL A 94 24.11 3.35 -26.40
N THR A 95 24.56 2.42 -27.24
CA THR A 95 23.71 1.81 -28.26
C THR A 95 22.79 0.76 -27.64
N LEU A 96 21.47 0.97 -27.77
CA LEU A 96 20.44 0.03 -27.33
C LEU A 96 20.12 -1.01 -28.42
N THR A 97 19.98 -2.27 -28.02
CA THR A 97 19.47 -3.35 -28.87
C THR A 97 17.99 -3.15 -29.12
N GLN A 98 17.45 -3.65 -30.25
CA GLN A 98 16.02 -3.53 -30.56
C GLN A 98 15.10 -4.07 -29.47
N LYS A 99 15.46 -5.22 -28.87
CA LYS A 99 14.72 -5.78 -27.73
C LYS A 99 14.68 -4.85 -26.51
N GLU A 100 15.78 -4.15 -26.24
CA GLU A 100 15.88 -3.21 -25.11
C GLU A 100 15.09 -1.93 -25.40
N LYS A 101 15.10 -1.43 -26.64
CA LYS A 101 14.27 -0.29 -27.05
C LYS A 101 12.78 -0.59 -26.84
N ILE A 102 12.31 -1.74 -27.35
CA ILE A 102 10.92 -2.17 -27.18
C ILE A 102 10.59 -2.26 -25.68
N SER A 103 11.42 -2.95 -24.90
CA SER A 103 11.16 -3.16 -23.47
C SER A 103 11.13 -1.85 -22.66
N LEU A 104 11.96 -0.85 -23.01
CA LEU A 104 11.94 0.48 -22.37
C LEU A 104 10.67 1.27 -22.69
N VAL A 105 10.16 1.18 -23.92
CA VAL A 105 8.89 1.81 -24.30
C VAL A 105 7.73 1.11 -23.62
N GLU A 106 7.70 -0.23 -23.67
CA GLU A 106 6.64 -1.01 -23.06
C GLU A 106 6.55 -0.85 -21.53
N GLU A 107 7.70 -0.68 -20.85
CA GLU A 107 7.76 -0.39 -19.42
C GLU A 107 6.95 0.86 -19.02
N ARG A 108 6.94 1.89 -19.88
CA ARG A 108 6.23 3.16 -19.64
C ARG A 108 4.80 3.14 -20.20
N GLU A 109 4.59 2.53 -21.36
CA GLU A 109 3.33 2.66 -22.11
C GLU A 109 2.38 1.46 -21.95
N LYS A 110 2.86 0.26 -21.62
CA LYS A 110 2.02 -0.95 -21.51
C LYS A 110 1.91 -1.42 -20.07
N LEU A 111 0.68 -1.38 -19.54
CA LEU A 111 0.34 -2.01 -18.26
C LEU A 111 0.59 -3.53 -18.37
N PHE A 112 1.35 -4.10 -17.44
CA PHE A 112 1.69 -5.54 -17.38
C PHE A 112 2.66 -6.10 -18.43
N SER A 113 3.44 -5.27 -19.13
CA SER A 113 4.46 -5.80 -20.08
C SER A 113 5.49 -6.73 -19.37
N GLN A 114 5.81 -6.46 -18.10
CA GLN A 114 6.75 -7.28 -17.33
C GLN A 114 6.06 -8.48 -16.65
N LYS A 115 6.37 -9.69 -17.11
CA LYS A 115 5.76 -10.96 -16.64
C LYS A 115 5.84 -11.17 -15.12
N GLY A 116 6.98 -10.84 -14.48
CA GLY A 116 7.13 -10.99 -13.03
C GLY A 116 6.35 -9.96 -12.21
N MET A 117 6.05 -8.79 -12.79
CA MET A 117 5.26 -7.74 -12.15
C MET A 117 3.78 -8.14 -12.04
N PHE A 118 3.27 -8.92 -12.99
CA PHE A 118 1.89 -9.41 -12.96
C PHE A 118 1.59 -10.21 -11.68
N ILE A 119 2.46 -11.15 -11.29
CA ILE A 119 2.28 -11.97 -10.09
C ILE A 119 2.23 -11.09 -8.83
N ILE A 120 3.09 -10.07 -8.74
CA ILE A 120 3.11 -9.14 -7.61
C ILE A 120 1.82 -8.33 -7.56
N ILE A 121 1.35 -7.81 -8.70
CA ILE A 121 0.09 -7.08 -8.76
C ILE A 121 -1.08 -7.99 -8.36
N CYS A 122 -1.16 -9.21 -8.88
CA CYS A 122 -2.16 -10.20 -8.46
C CYS A 122 -2.14 -10.43 -6.94
N THR A 123 -0.95 -10.57 -6.35
CA THR A 123 -0.79 -10.74 -4.90
C THR A 123 -1.39 -9.56 -4.14
N VAL A 124 -1.12 -8.33 -4.59
CA VAL A 124 -1.61 -7.09 -3.97
C VAL A 124 -3.13 -6.96 -4.13
N CYS A 125 -3.66 -7.31 -5.31
CA CYS A 125 -5.09 -7.33 -5.60
C CYS A 125 -5.84 -8.33 -4.71
N PHE A 126 -5.34 -9.57 -4.59
CA PHE A 126 -5.96 -10.57 -3.69
C PHE A 126 -5.82 -10.19 -2.23
N ALA A 127 -4.71 -9.57 -1.83
CA ALA A 127 -4.55 -9.03 -0.49
C ALA A 127 -5.62 -7.97 -0.21
N ALA A 128 -5.79 -6.98 -1.10
CA ALA A 128 -6.83 -5.96 -0.99
C ALA A 128 -8.25 -6.57 -0.97
N PHE A 129 -8.52 -7.51 -1.87
CA PHE A 129 -9.79 -8.22 -1.98
C PHE A 129 -10.16 -8.93 -0.67
N LEU A 130 -9.23 -9.68 -0.08
CA LEU A 130 -9.44 -10.37 1.19
C LEU A 130 -9.88 -9.40 2.30
N GLN A 131 -9.33 -8.19 2.33
CA GLN A 131 -9.69 -7.19 3.34
C GLN A 131 -11.13 -6.67 3.17
N GLY A 132 -11.56 -6.44 1.93
CA GLY A 132 -12.96 -6.10 1.65
C GLY A 132 -13.91 -7.24 2.01
N HIS A 133 -13.50 -8.48 1.74
CA HIS A 133 -14.30 -9.67 2.04
C HIS A 133 -14.46 -9.92 3.56
N VAL A 134 -13.40 -9.69 4.35
CA VAL A 134 -13.48 -9.76 5.82
C VAL A 134 -14.43 -8.68 6.36
N GLN A 135 -14.37 -7.46 5.81
CA GLN A 135 -15.25 -6.36 6.22
C GLN A 135 -16.74 -6.68 5.95
N SER A 136 -17.09 -7.16 4.76
CA SER A 136 -18.49 -7.52 4.45
C SER A 136 -19.00 -8.70 5.30
N SER A 137 -18.14 -9.68 5.60
CA SER A 137 -18.44 -10.80 6.51
C SER A 137 -18.72 -10.33 7.94
N ILE A 138 -17.91 -9.42 8.47
CA ILE A 138 -18.13 -8.82 9.81
C ILE A 138 -19.48 -8.10 9.86
N ASN A 139 -19.78 -7.28 8.84
CA ASN A 139 -21.00 -6.49 8.79
C ASN A 139 -22.24 -7.38 8.64
N ALA A 140 -22.20 -8.40 7.77
CA ALA A 140 -23.30 -9.36 7.63
C ALA A 140 -23.48 -10.24 8.88
N GLY A 141 -22.37 -10.66 9.51
CA GLY A 141 -22.40 -11.45 10.74
C GLY A 141 -23.03 -10.70 11.92
N SER A 142 -22.94 -9.37 11.93
CA SER A 142 -23.62 -8.55 12.93
C SER A 142 -25.12 -8.78 12.95
N ILE A 143 -25.76 -9.11 11.82
CA ILE A 143 -27.21 -9.36 11.74
C ILE A 143 -27.62 -10.54 12.65
N PHE A 144 -26.74 -11.51 12.86
CA PHE A 144 -26.98 -12.72 13.65
C PHE A 144 -26.26 -12.70 15.02
N ALA A 145 -26.01 -11.50 15.57
CA ALA A 145 -25.31 -11.32 16.85
C ALA A 145 -26.06 -11.95 18.06
N ASP A 146 -27.37 -12.17 17.92
CA ASP A 146 -28.20 -12.91 18.89
C ASP A 146 -27.63 -14.29 19.22
N ARG A 147 -26.92 -14.91 18.26
CA ARG A 147 -26.40 -16.28 18.39
C ARG A 147 -25.08 -16.40 19.13
N VAL A 148 -24.43 -15.28 19.38
CA VAL A 148 -23.20 -15.21 20.17
C VAL A 148 -23.44 -14.60 21.55
N GLY A 149 -24.73 -14.47 21.93
CA GLY A 149 -25.16 -14.00 23.25
C GLY A 149 -25.35 -12.48 23.34
N ILE A 150 -25.49 -11.78 22.21
CA ILE A 150 -25.79 -10.33 22.19
C ILE A 150 -27.29 -10.15 21.94
N ARG A 151 -28.06 -9.79 22.97
CA ARG A 151 -29.51 -9.57 22.83
C ARG A 151 -29.78 -8.21 22.17
N ARG A 152 -30.71 -8.18 21.21
CA ARG A 152 -31.23 -6.93 20.63
C ARG A 152 -32.63 -6.65 21.19
N PRO A 153 -32.94 -5.40 21.55
CA PRO A 153 -34.30 -5.03 21.94
C PRO A 153 -35.24 -5.25 20.75
N ARG A 154 -36.39 -5.87 21.01
CA ARG A 154 -37.40 -6.20 20.00
C ARG A 154 -38.50 -5.15 19.93
N ASP A 155 -38.81 -4.49 21.03
CA ASP A 155 -39.94 -3.57 21.18
C ASP A 155 -39.51 -2.29 21.92
N ALA A 156 -40.26 -1.20 21.71
CA ALA A 156 -39.95 0.15 22.19
C ALA A 156 -40.07 0.34 23.72
N ASP A 157 -40.42 -0.70 24.47
CA ASP A 157 -40.78 -0.63 25.90
C ASP A 157 -39.67 -1.15 26.85
N ASP A 158 -38.51 -1.54 26.31
CA ASP A 158 -37.42 -2.21 27.04
C ASP A 158 -36.20 -1.26 27.23
N THR A 159 -36.45 -0.06 27.77
CA THR A 159 -35.56 1.10 27.62
C THR A 159 -34.37 1.20 28.60
N ASP A 160 -34.36 0.55 29.76
CA ASP A 160 -33.65 1.18 30.89
C ASP A 160 -32.29 0.62 31.34
N PHE A 161 -31.74 -0.47 30.77
CA PHE A 161 -30.34 -0.84 31.07
C PHE A 161 -29.67 -1.81 30.07
N ALA A 162 -30.46 -2.71 29.46
CA ALA A 162 -29.96 -3.76 28.57
C ALA A 162 -29.48 -3.23 27.20
N THR A 163 -29.91 -2.04 26.79
CA THR A 163 -29.62 -1.43 25.48
C THR A 163 -28.21 -0.87 25.38
N SER A 164 -27.71 -0.15 26.39
CA SER A 164 -26.36 0.43 26.32
C SER A 164 -25.28 -0.64 26.28
N ALA A 165 -25.30 -1.60 27.22
CA ALA A 165 -24.25 -2.60 27.33
C ALA A 165 -24.20 -3.55 26.12
N GLU A 166 -25.33 -4.02 25.61
CA GLU A 166 -25.39 -4.89 24.42
C GLU A 166 -24.97 -4.15 23.14
N ASN A 167 -25.35 -2.88 22.99
CA ASN A 167 -24.88 -2.04 21.88
C ASN A 167 -23.37 -1.78 21.95
N TRP A 168 -22.83 -1.56 23.15
CA TRP A 168 -21.38 -1.46 23.36
C TRP A 168 -20.67 -2.77 23.04
N LYS A 169 -21.24 -3.94 23.39
CA LYS A 169 -20.68 -5.25 23.02
C LYS A 169 -20.66 -5.45 21.50
N LEU A 170 -21.76 -5.14 20.81
CA LEU A 170 -21.86 -5.23 19.35
C LEU A 170 -20.87 -4.27 18.66
N GLY A 171 -20.80 -3.03 19.14
CA GLY A 171 -19.86 -2.02 18.68
C GLY A 171 -18.41 -2.44 18.88
N ALA A 172 -18.06 -2.92 20.07
CA ALA A 172 -16.72 -3.41 20.38
C ALA A 172 -16.34 -4.62 19.50
N MET A 173 -17.26 -5.56 19.30
CA MET A 173 -17.05 -6.71 18.42
C MET A 173 -16.75 -6.26 16.97
N ASN A 174 -17.47 -5.26 16.45
CA ASN A 174 -17.28 -4.77 15.08
C ASN A 174 -16.09 -3.81 14.91
N ALA A 175 -15.79 -2.98 15.90
CA ALA A 175 -14.68 -2.02 15.85
C ALA A 175 -13.32 -2.66 16.13
N SER A 176 -13.27 -3.68 16.99
CA SER A 176 -12.03 -4.35 17.40
C SER A 176 -11.09 -4.75 16.26
N PRO A 177 -11.51 -5.42 15.16
CA PRO A 177 -10.58 -5.81 14.09
C PRO A 177 -9.91 -4.60 13.41
N PHE A 178 -10.63 -3.48 13.27
CA PHE A 178 -10.09 -2.27 12.64
C PHE A 178 -9.16 -1.50 13.58
N LEU A 179 -9.52 -1.41 14.87
CA LEU A 179 -8.66 -0.82 15.89
C LEU A 179 -7.36 -1.62 16.04
N VAL A 180 -7.46 -2.94 16.12
CA VAL A 180 -6.29 -3.81 16.22
C VAL A 180 -5.45 -3.76 14.95
N ALA A 181 -6.05 -3.62 13.77
CA ALA A 181 -5.28 -3.41 12.53
C ALA A 181 -4.50 -2.08 12.55
N ALA A 182 -5.10 -1.00 13.06
CA ALA A 182 -4.50 0.33 13.07
C ALA A 182 -3.40 0.47 14.14
N PHE A 183 -3.67 0.06 15.38
CA PHE A 183 -2.79 0.35 16.52
C PHE A 183 -1.65 -0.66 16.67
N PRO A 184 -1.87 -1.95 16.96
CA PRO A 184 -0.79 -2.93 17.01
C PRO A 184 -0.43 -3.51 15.64
N GLY A 185 -1.40 -3.73 14.75
CA GLY A 185 -1.19 -4.43 13.48
C GLY A 185 -0.25 -3.69 12.51
N ALA A 186 -0.51 -2.41 12.24
CA ALA A 186 0.28 -1.63 11.31
C ALA A 186 1.72 -1.38 11.80
N PRO A 187 1.98 -1.06 13.08
CA PRO A 187 3.35 -0.94 13.58
C PRO A 187 4.11 -2.25 13.68
N LEU A 188 3.43 -3.37 13.95
CA LEU A 188 4.06 -4.69 13.90
C LEU A 188 4.49 -5.07 12.47
N ALA A 189 3.92 -4.48 11.43
CA ALA A 189 4.34 -4.77 10.06
C ALA A 189 5.85 -4.48 9.83
N LEU A 190 6.40 -3.44 10.44
CA LEU A 190 7.82 -3.07 10.30
C LEU A 190 8.78 -4.17 10.79
N PRO A 191 8.76 -4.58 12.08
CA PRO A 191 9.68 -5.60 12.58
C PRO A 191 9.49 -6.93 11.86
N PHE A 192 8.26 -7.31 11.51
CA PHE A 192 8.00 -8.52 10.73
C PHE A 192 8.57 -8.43 9.31
N ASN A 193 8.44 -7.28 8.64
CA ASN A 193 9.04 -7.06 7.31
C ASN A 193 10.58 -7.04 7.33
N TYR A 194 11.20 -6.71 8.46
CA TYR A 194 12.65 -6.83 8.65
C TYR A 194 13.09 -8.27 8.90
N CYS A 195 12.33 -9.06 9.65
CA CYS A 195 12.68 -10.45 9.98
C CYS A 195 12.35 -11.44 8.85
N PHE A 196 11.13 -11.37 8.30
CA PHE A 196 10.58 -12.36 7.37
C PHE A 196 10.53 -11.91 5.90
N GLY A 197 10.87 -10.64 5.63
CA GLY A 197 10.64 -10.04 4.31
C GLY A 197 9.17 -9.68 4.10
N ARG A 198 8.87 -9.05 2.95
CA ARG A 198 7.50 -8.59 2.64
C ARG A 198 6.62 -9.78 2.28
N ARG A 199 7.18 -10.75 1.55
CA ARG A 199 6.47 -12.00 1.19
C ARG A 199 6.12 -12.82 2.43
N GLY A 200 7.09 -12.98 3.34
CA GLY A 200 6.89 -13.73 4.58
C GLY A 200 5.81 -13.10 5.48
N THR A 201 5.85 -11.78 5.64
CA THR A 201 4.82 -11.05 6.40
C THR A 201 3.43 -11.19 5.78
N LEU A 202 3.30 -11.16 4.45
CA LEU A 202 2.03 -11.39 3.76
C LEU A 202 1.49 -12.81 3.97
N GLY A 203 2.36 -13.82 3.89
CA GLY A 203 1.99 -15.21 4.16
C GLY A 203 1.52 -15.41 5.61
N LEU A 204 2.27 -14.89 6.58
CA LEU A 204 1.88 -14.92 8.00
C LEU A 204 0.54 -14.21 8.24
N SER A 205 0.35 -13.04 7.62
CA SER A 205 -0.90 -12.29 7.73
C SER A 205 -2.10 -13.07 7.17
N ALA A 206 -1.92 -13.76 6.04
CA ALA A 206 -2.94 -14.62 5.47
C ALA A 206 -3.31 -15.77 6.41
N LEU A 207 -2.32 -16.42 7.03
CA LEU A 207 -2.55 -17.48 8.03
C LEU A 207 -3.31 -16.96 9.26
N LEU A 208 -2.95 -15.78 9.79
CA LEU A 208 -3.66 -15.17 10.91
C LEU A 208 -5.12 -14.85 10.57
N ILE A 209 -5.40 -14.37 9.35
CA ILE A 209 -6.76 -14.10 8.88
C ILE A 209 -7.55 -15.41 8.73
N ILE A 210 -6.96 -16.45 8.15
CA ILE A 210 -7.58 -17.77 8.05
C ILE A 210 -7.92 -18.31 9.44
N ALA A 211 -6.95 -18.29 10.37
CA ALA A 211 -7.16 -18.74 11.74
C ALA A 211 -8.25 -17.94 12.45
N SER A 212 -8.28 -16.62 12.27
CA SER A 212 -9.34 -15.74 12.77
C SER A 212 -10.71 -16.10 12.22
N SER A 213 -10.82 -16.38 10.92
CA SER A 213 -12.11 -16.73 10.29
C SER A 213 -12.60 -18.11 10.73
N LEU A 214 -11.71 -19.12 10.84
CA LEU A 214 -12.08 -20.42 11.42
C LEU A 214 -12.50 -20.25 12.88
N GLY A 215 -11.71 -19.53 13.68
CA GLY A 215 -12.02 -19.28 15.09
C GLY A 215 -13.36 -18.56 15.27
N SER A 216 -13.67 -17.60 14.39
CA SER A 216 -14.96 -16.90 14.39
C SER A 216 -16.11 -17.80 13.95
N ALA A 217 -15.90 -18.75 13.03
CA ALA A 217 -16.91 -19.70 12.59
C ALA A 217 -17.29 -20.72 13.68
N PHE A 218 -16.35 -21.11 14.55
CA PHE A 218 -16.63 -22.03 15.65
C PHE A 218 -16.98 -21.34 16.97
N ALA A 219 -16.94 -20.01 17.02
CA ALA A 219 -17.21 -19.25 18.24
C ALA A 219 -18.68 -19.39 18.67
N THR A 220 -18.88 -19.64 19.96
CA THR A 220 -20.20 -19.75 20.60
C THR A 220 -20.53 -18.53 21.45
N THR A 221 -19.53 -17.73 21.80
CA THR A 221 -19.68 -16.50 22.61
C THR A 221 -19.11 -15.29 21.90
N TRP A 222 -19.64 -14.11 22.19
CA TRP A 222 -19.16 -12.85 21.62
C TRP A 222 -17.69 -12.57 21.97
N VAL A 223 -17.23 -13.04 23.14
CA VAL A 223 -15.83 -12.91 23.58
C VAL A 223 -14.89 -13.74 22.72
N GLN A 224 -15.31 -14.95 22.33
CA GLN A 224 -14.54 -15.78 21.40
C GLN A 224 -14.46 -15.13 20.01
N VAL A 225 -15.57 -14.56 19.51
CA VAL A 225 -15.57 -13.80 18.26
C VAL A 225 -14.65 -12.58 18.36
N LEU A 226 -14.71 -11.84 19.47
CA LEU A 226 -13.83 -10.69 19.72
C LEU A 226 -12.36 -11.12 19.70
N GLY A 227 -12.00 -12.18 20.43
CA GLY A 227 -10.64 -12.71 20.47
C GLY A 227 -10.14 -13.14 19.09
N ALA A 228 -10.99 -13.85 18.32
CA ALA A 228 -10.67 -14.22 16.94
C ALA A 228 -10.44 -12.97 16.08
N ARG A 229 -11.30 -11.94 16.19
CA ARG A 229 -11.17 -10.67 15.44
C ARG A 229 -9.94 -9.86 15.83
N VAL A 230 -9.45 -9.94 17.06
CA VAL A 230 -8.16 -9.35 17.45
C VAL A 230 -7.03 -10.00 16.64
N VAL A 231 -6.99 -11.33 16.57
CA VAL A 231 -5.99 -12.07 15.78
C VAL A 231 -6.10 -11.70 14.29
N GLY A 232 -7.31 -11.66 13.74
CA GLY A 232 -7.54 -11.24 12.35
C GLY A 232 -7.16 -9.79 12.09
N GLY A 233 -7.39 -8.90 13.05
CA GLY A 233 -7.01 -7.49 13.01
C GLY A 233 -5.50 -7.30 12.87
N LEU A 234 -4.70 -8.06 13.62
CA LEU A 234 -3.23 -8.06 13.49
C LEU A 234 -2.81 -8.44 12.06
N GLY A 235 -3.36 -9.53 11.52
CA GLY A 235 -3.10 -9.95 10.15
C GLY A 235 -3.53 -8.91 9.11
N MET A 236 -4.71 -8.28 9.29
CA MET A 236 -5.18 -7.22 8.42
C MET A 236 -4.25 -6.01 8.41
N GLY A 237 -3.79 -5.56 9.58
CA GLY A 237 -2.85 -4.44 9.70
C GLY A 237 -1.50 -4.72 9.04
N MET A 238 -0.91 -5.88 9.32
CA MET A 238 0.37 -6.30 8.74
C MET A 238 0.32 -6.40 7.22
N LYS A 239 -0.75 -7.01 6.67
CA LYS A 239 -0.99 -7.11 5.23
C LYS A 239 -1.20 -5.74 4.58
N ALA A 240 -1.99 -4.87 5.21
CA ALA A 240 -2.33 -3.55 4.67
C ALA A 240 -1.10 -2.64 4.49
N VAL A 241 -0.06 -2.83 5.32
CA VAL A 241 1.21 -2.12 5.17
C VAL A 241 2.13 -2.85 4.18
N SER A 242 2.24 -4.18 4.26
CA SER A 242 3.26 -4.94 3.53
C SER A 242 2.97 -5.08 2.04
N ALA A 243 1.71 -5.24 1.62
CA ALA A 243 1.36 -5.43 0.21
C ALA A 243 1.63 -4.18 -0.64
N PRO A 244 1.17 -2.96 -0.25
CA PRO A 244 1.52 -1.74 -0.99
C PRO A 244 3.03 -1.47 -1.00
N ILE A 245 3.73 -1.77 0.09
CA ILE A 245 5.20 -1.64 0.14
C ILE A 245 5.85 -2.57 -0.87
N LEU A 246 5.51 -3.86 -0.87
CA LEU A 246 6.02 -4.84 -1.83
C LEU A 246 5.82 -4.33 -3.26
N ALA A 247 4.59 -3.96 -3.59
CA ALA A 247 4.24 -3.43 -4.90
C ALA A 247 5.09 -2.21 -5.25
N SER A 248 5.27 -1.28 -4.31
CA SER A 248 6.00 -0.03 -4.51
C SER A 248 7.52 -0.19 -4.60
N GLU A 249 8.07 -1.24 -3.98
CA GLU A 249 9.49 -1.57 -4.01
C GLU A 249 9.87 -2.36 -5.27
N THR A 250 8.91 -3.02 -5.91
CA THR A 250 9.09 -3.78 -7.16
C THR A 250 8.59 -3.04 -8.41
N ALA A 251 7.60 -2.16 -8.26
CA ALA A 251 7.03 -1.40 -9.36
C ALA A 251 8.03 -0.37 -9.89
N VAL A 252 7.96 -0.18 -11.21
CA VAL A 252 8.66 0.91 -11.89
C VAL A 252 8.06 2.24 -11.43
N GLY A 253 8.90 3.29 -11.32
CA GLY A 253 8.53 4.59 -10.74
C GLY A 253 7.22 5.18 -11.29
N TYR A 254 6.91 4.93 -12.57
CA TYR A 254 5.71 5.43 -13.26
C TYR A 254 4.38 4.92 -12.66
N TRP A 255 4.31 3.66 -12.25
CA TRP A 255 3.05 3.01 -11.86
C TRP A 255 2.82 2.96 -10.35
N ARG A 256 3.77 3.49 -9.57
CA ARG A 256 3.76 3.41 -8.11
C ARG A 256 2.53 4.09 -7.49
N GLY A 257 2.10 5.22 -8.04
CA GLY A 257 0.90 5.95 -7.60
C GLY A 257 -0.41 5.26 -7.96
N SER A 258 -0.52 4.69 -9.16
CA SER A 258 -1.70 3.95 -9.62
C SER A 258 -1.90 2.65 -8.86
N THR A 259 -0.82 2.02 -8.39
CA THR A 259 -0.87 0.79 -7.59
C THR A 259 -1.56 1.00 -6.23
N VAL A 260 -1.38 2.18 -5.62
CA VAL A 260 -2.08 2.55 -4.37
C VAL A 260 -3.57 2.77 -4.60
N LEU A 261 -3.95 3.32 -5.77
CA LEU A 261 -5.36 3.48 -6.14
C LEU A 261 -6.03 2.13 -6.41
N ALA A 262 -5.32 1.25 -7.13
CA ALA A 262 -5.79 -0.11 -7.38
C ALA A 262 -6.08 -0.88 -6.09
N TRP A 263 -5.30 -0.67 -5.02
CA TRP A 263 -5.59 -1.25 -3.71
C TRP A 263 -7.01 -0.93 -3.23
N GLN A 264 -7.41 0.35 -3.24
CA GLN A 264 -8.74 0.74 -2.77
C GLN A 264 -9.86 0.18 -3.65
N LEU A 265 -9.62 0.03 -4.96
CA LEU A 265 -10.58 -0.59 -5.88
C LEU A 265 -10.82 -2.05 -5.53
N TRP A 266 -9.75 -2.80 -5.31
CA TRP A 266 -9.86 -4.23 -4.98
C TRP A 266 -10.44 -4.46 -3.58
N VAL A 267 -10.24 -3.54 -2.63
CA VAL A 267 -10.99 -3.56 -1.36
C VAL A 267 -12.49 -3.38 -1.61
N ALA A 268 -12.91 -2.41 -2.43
CA ALA A 268 -14.32 -2.22 -2.76
C ALA A 268 -14.93 -3.44 -3.48
N CYS A 269 -14.18 -4.03 -4.41
CA CYS A 269 -14.55 -5.28 -5.08
C CYS A 269 -14.75 -6.42 -4.07
N GLY A 270 -13.85 -6.56 -3.09
CA GLY A 270 -13.96 -7.54 -2.02
C GLY A 270 -15.18 -7.35 -1.14
N ILE A 271 -15.57 -6.11 -0.85
CA ILE A 271 -16.81 -5.81 -0.11
C ILE A 271 -18.03 -6.25 -0.92
N MET A 272 -18.08 -5.89 -2.20
CA MET A 272 -19.18 -6.24 -3.10
C MET A 272 -19.34 -7.75 -3.22
N ILE A 273 -18.28 -8.47 -3.60
CA ILE A 273 -18.34 -9.93 -3.77
C ILE A 273 -18.62 -10.63 -2.43
N GLY A 274 -18.05 -10.13 -1.32
CA GLY A 274 -18.34 -10.71 -0.01
C GLY A 274 -19.81 -10.58 0.39
N PHE A 275 -20.50 -9.47 0.08
CA PHE A 275 -21.96 -9.38 0.26
C PHE A 275 -22.75 -10.32 -0.66
N VAL A 276 -22.29 -10.54 -1.90
CA VAL A 276 -22.87 -11.58 -2.78
C VAL A 276 -22.75 -12.96 -2.15
N VAL A 277 -21.56 -13.34 -1.66
CA VAL A 277 -21.32 -14.62 -0.98
C VAL A 277 -22.20 -14.74 0.25
N ASN A 278 -22.29 -13.70 1.07
CA ASN A 278 -23.13 -13.71 2.27
C ASN A 278 -24.62 -13.89 1.92
N LEU A 279 -25.11 -13.26 0.84
CA LEU A 279 -26.49 -13.45 0.35
C LEU A 279 -26.74 -14.87 -0.14
N ILE A 280 -25.79 -15.47 -0.87
CA ILE A 280 -25.88 -16.86 -1.34
C ILE A 280 -25.94 -17.81 -0.14
N ILE A 281 -25.11 -17.60 0.88
CA ILE A 281 -25.14 -18.40 2.12
C ILE A 281 -26.50 -18.25 2.82
N ALA A 282 -26.98 -17.02 2.99
CA ALA A 282 -28.27 -16.77 3.64
C ALA A 282 -29.45 -17.38 2.86
N ALA A 283 -29.35 -17.43 1.53
CA ALA A 283 -30.32 -18.08 0.65
C ALA A 283 -30.28 -19.59 0.76
N ALA A 284 -29.09 -20.20 0.70
CA ALA A 284 -28.89 -21.63 0.76
C ALA A 284 -29.42 -22.23 2.07
N VAL A 285 -29.24 -21.52 3.18
CA VAL A 285 -29.70 -21.94 4.51
C VAL A 285 -31.16 -21.50 4.79
N LYS A 286 -31.84 -20.88 3.82
CA LYS A 286 -33.24 -20.39 3.89
C LYS A 286 -33.49 -19.38 5.01
N THR A 287 -32.48 -18.57 5.33
CA THR A 287 -32.54 -17.53 6.39
C THR A 287 -32.93 -16.13 5.91
N LEU A 288 -33.17 -15.97 4.59
CA LEU A 288 -33.57 -14.69 3.98
C LEU A 288 -34.94 -14.19 4.44
N GLU A 289 -35.88 -15.11 4.67
CA GLU A 289 -37.29 -14.81 4.97
C GLU A 289 -37.68 -15.13 6.41
N SER A 290 -36.80 -15.79 7.17
CA SER A 290 -37.09 -16.18 8.55
C SER A 290 -37.24 -14.95 9.44
N ARG A 291 -38.44 -14.74 10.00
CA ARG A 291 -38.65 -13.81 11.12
C ARG A 291 -37.79 -14.23 12.32
N PRO A 292 -37.38 -13.30 13.19
CA PRO A 292 -36.73 -13.66 14.44
C PRO A 292 -37.77 -14.34 15.35
N GLU A 293 -37.96 -15.64 15.25
CA GLU A 293 -38.72 -16.43 16.24
C GLU A 293 -37.77 -17.35 17.00
N PHE A 294 -38.04 -17.54 18.29
CA PHE A 294 -37.24 -18.35 19.19
C PHE A 294 -37.29 -19.83 18.77
N PRO A 295 -36.18 -20.58 18.83
CA PRO A 295 -36.16 -21.96 18.40
C PRO A 295 -36.39 -22.91 19.58
N ASP A 296 -37.47 -23.67 19.54
CA ASP A 296 -37.46 -25.06 20.01
C ASP A 296 -37.02 -25.94 18.84
N ALA A 297 -35.71 -26.01 18.56
CA ALA A 297 -35.13 -27.06 17.73
C ALA A 297 -33.60 -27.11 17.89
N THR A 298 -33.09 -28.31 18.11
CA THR A 298 -31.68 -28.69 18.21
C THR A 298 -30.83 -28.38 16.96
N ASN A 299 -31.43 -27.92 15.85
CA ASN A 299 -30.76 -27.52 14.60
C ASN A 299 -31.19 -26.12 14.19
N ASP A 300 -30.43 -25.12 14.61
CA ASP A 300 -30.77 -23.73 14.36
C ASP A 300 -30.11 -23.19 13.07
N PRO A 301 -30.86 -23.00 11.97
CA PRO A 301 -30.31 -22.66 10.65
C PRO A 301 -29.58 -21.31 10.64
N ARG A 302 -30.00 -20.35 11.47
CA ARG A 302 -29.34 -19.04 11.56
C ARG A 302 -27.96 -19.11 12.22
N ARG A 303 -27.74 -20.11 13.08
CA ARG A 303 -26.40 -20.35 13.64
C ARG A 303 -25.47 -20.82 12.54
N LEU A 304 -25.91 -21.79 11.73
CA LEU A 304 -25.15 -22.25 10.57
C LEU A 304 -24.86 -21.10 9.59
N THR A 305 -25.82 -20.23 9.31
CA THR A 305 -25.61 -19.02 8.50
C THR A 305 -24.51 -18.12 9.07
N LEU A 306 -24.53 -17.83 10.37
CA LEU A 306 -23.49 -17.04 11.03
C LEU A 306 -22.11 -17.69 10.88
N GLN A 307 -22.01 -19.00 11.14
CA GLN A 307 -20.73 -19.73 11.05
C GLN A 307 -20.16 -19.68 9.63
N LEU A 308 -21.00 -19.89 8.62
CA LEU A 308 -20.60 -19.84 7.21
C LEU A 308 -20.24 -18.41 6.77
N ILE A 309 -20.96 -17.38 7.23
CA ILE A 309 -20.63 -15.98 6.92
C ILE A 309 -19.28 -15.59 7.55
N LEU A 310 -19.05 -15.93 8.81
CA LEU A 310 -17.78 -15.63 9.51
C LEU A 310 -16.60 -16.45 8.98
N GLY A 311 -16.87 -17.67 8.49
CA GLY A 311 -15.90 -18.56 7.85
C GLY A 311 -15.64 -18.26 6.36
N ALA A 312 -16.52 -17.52 5.68
CA ALA A 312 -16.38 -17.24 4.25
C ALA A 312 -15.03 -16.63 3.83
N PRO A 313 -14.38 -15.73 4.62
CA PRO A 313 -13.07 -15.18 4.26
C PRO A 313 -11.91 -16.18 4.21
N VAL A 314 -12.11 -17.43 4.66
CA VAL A 314 -11.11 -18.50 4.53
C VAL A 314 -10.78 -18.78 3.07
N VAL A 315 -11.77 -18.75 2.18
CA VAL A 315 -11.58 -19.03 0.75
C VAL A 315 -10.62 -18.02 0.10
N PRO A 316 -10.88 -16.69 0.15
CA PRO A 316 -9.91 -15.72 -0.36
C PRO A 316 -8.60 -15.69 0.44
N GLY A 317 -8.61 -16.09 1.72
CA GLY A 317 -7.41 -16.24 2.54
C GLY A 317 -6.47 -17.33 2.01
N LEU A 318 -7.02 -18.50 1.69
CA LEU A 318 -6.28 -19.61 1.09
C LEU A 318 -5.77 -19.24 -0.31
N LEU A 319 -6.60 -18.55 -1.10
CA LEU A 319 -6.19 -18.08 -2.42
C LEU A 319 -5.01 -17.12 -2.33
N LEU A 320 -5.04 -16.16 -1.39
CA LEU A 320 -3.91 -15.27 -1.12
C LEU A 320 -2.66 -16.07 -0.70
N LEU A 321 -2.82 -17.07 0.18
CA LEU A 321 -1.70 -17.90 0.64
C LEU A 321 -1.02 -18.62 -0.53
N VAL A 322 -1.81 -19.21 -1.44
CA VAL A 322 -1.31 -19.88 -2.66
C VAL A 322 -0.58 -18.88 -3.56
N VAL A 323 -1.16 -17.71 -3.82
CA VAL A 323 -0.54 -16.69 -4.68
C VAL A 323 0.76 -16.15 -4.08
N VAL A 324 0.82 -15.98 -2.76
CA VAL A 324 2.03 -15.53 -2.05
C VAL A 324 3.18 -16.54 -2.19
N CYS A 325 2.92 -17.85 -2.28
CA CYS A 325 3.95 -18.86 -2.51
C CYS A 325 4.71 -18.64 -3.83
N PHE A 326 4.01 -18.19 -4.87
CA PHE A 326 4.59 -17.88 -6.19
C PHE A 326 5.12 -16.45 -6.31
N CYS A 327 4.83 -15.59 -5.32
CA CYS A 327 5.25 -14.20 -5.33
C CYS A 327 6.77 -14.07 -5.10
N TYR A 328 7.37 -13.09 -5.75
CA TYR A 328 8.77 -12.73 -5.51
C TYR A 328 8.90 -11.83 -4.29
N GLU A 329 10.03 -11.93 -3.58
CA GLU A 329 10.35 -11.02 -2.48
C GLU A 329 10.80 -9.66 -3.01
N SER A 330 10.71 -8.61 -2.19
CA SER A 330 11.20 -7.28 -2.56
C SER A 330 12.73 -7.26 -2.75
N PRO A 331 13.26 -6.77 -3.89
CA PRO A 331 14.70 -6.58 -4.07
C PRO A 331 15.33 -5.68 -3.01
N ARG A 332 14.60 -4.64 -2.58
CA ARG A 332 15.08 -3.67 -1.58
C ARG A 332 15.32 -4.31 -0.22
N PHE A 333 14.60 -5.38 0.11
CA PHE A 333 14.81 -6.11 1.36
C PHE A 333 16.24 -6.63 1.50
N TYR A 334 16.82 -7.15 0.41
CA TYR A 334 18.17 -7.71 0.38
C TYR A 334 19.27 -6.67 0.16
N MET A 335 18.92 -5.43 -0.17
CA MET A 335 19.88 -4.36 -0.52
C MET A 335 20.07 -3.32 0.59
N ARG A 336 19.43 -3.48 1.75
CA ARG A 336 19.63 -2.60 2.91
C ARG A 336 20.88 -3.04 3.68
N PRO A 337 21.92 -2.18 3.80
CA PRO A 337 23.17 -2.55 4.48
C PRO A 337 22.99 -2.76 5.99
N ASP A 338 21.98 -2.14 6.58
CA ASP A 338 21.70 -2.19 8.03
C ASP A 338 21.06 -3.51 8.49
N THR A 339 20.70 -4.42 7.57
CA THR A 339 19.93 -5.63 7.89
C THR A 339 20.78 -6.90 7.81
N PRO A 340 20.49 -7.92 8.63
CA PRO A 340 21.27 -9.18 8.66
C PRO A 340 21.09 -10.03 7.39
N ASN A 341 20.15 -9.66 6.51
CA ASN A 341 19.80 -10.40 5.29
C ASN A 341 20.41 -9.76 4.03
N PHE A 342 21.40 -8.88 4.17
CA PHE A 342 22.04 -8.22 3.03
C PHE A 342 22.67 -9.26 2.09
N ASN A 343 22.13 -9.35 0.87
CA ASN A 343 22.64 -10.22 -0.18
C ASN A 343 22.31 -9.63 -1.56
N LEU A 344 23.30 -8.97 -2.14
CA LEU A 344 23.19 -8.26 -3.40
C LEU A 344 22.94 -9.20 -4.60
N GLU A 345 23.49 -10.42 -4.57
CA GLU A 345 23.33 -11.41 -5.63
C GLU A 345 21.89 -11.94 -5.69
N ARG A 346 21.27 -12.20 -4.53
CA ARG A 346 19.84 -12.57 -4.44
C ARG A 346 18.95 -11.45 -4.93
N ALA A 347 19.26 -10.21 -4.57
CA ALA A 347 18.53 -9.04 -5.06
C ALA A 347 18.57 -8.95 -6.59
N PHE A 348 19.75 -9.18 -7.18
CA PHE A 348 19.92 -9.19 -8.63
C PHE A 348 19.16 -10.32 -9.30
N LYS A 349 19.19 -11.55 -8.74
CA LYS A 349 18.42 -12.69 -9.25
C LYS A 349 16.91 -12.42 -9.27
N ILE A 350 16.39 -11.75 -8.24
CA ILE A 350 14.98 -11.34 -8.19
C ILE A 350 14.68 -10.30 -9.27
N LEU A 351 15.53 -9.29 -9.43
CA LEU A 351 15.34 -8.26 -10.46
C LEU A 351 15.37 -8.84 -11.88
N LEU A 352 16.20 -9.85 -12.13
CA LEU A 352 16.20 -10.59 -13.40
C LEU A 352 14.91 -11.39 -13.64
N ALA A 353 14.24 -11.85 -12.59
CA ALA A 353 12.95 -12.53 -12.71
C ALA A 353 11.77 -11.56 -12.88
N VAL A 354 11.89 -10.34 -12.32
CA VAL A 354 10.86 -9.31 -12.38
C VAL A 354 10.92 -8.52 -13.70
N ARG A 355 12.13 -8.17 -14.18
CA ARG A 355 12.36 -7.38 -15.39
C ARG A 355 12.56 -8.27 -16.62
N GLU A 356 12.21 -7.74 -17.79
CA GLU A 356 12.31 -8.49 -19.05
C GLU A 356 13.75 -8.52 -19.58
N THR A 357 14.50 -7.42 -19.39
CA THR A 357 15.87 -7.30 -19.86
C THR A 357 16.87 -7.18 -18.71
N ARG A 358 18.06 -7.75 -18.92
CA ARG A 358 19.19 -7.64 -17.99
C ARG A 358 19.62 -6.17 -17.78
N LEU A 359 19.50 -5.34 -18.81
CA LEU A 359 19.79 -3.91 -18.75
C LEU A 359 18.87 -3.19 -17.74
N GLN A 360 17.55 -3.41 -17.81
CA GLN A 360 16.59 -2.85 -16.85
C GLN A 360 16.84 -3.35 -15.42
N ALA A 361 17.14 -4.64 -15.27
CA ALA A 361 17.46 -5.22 -13.95
C ALA A 361 18.70 -4.56 -13.32
N LEU A 362 19.78 -4.38 -14.10
CA LEU A 362 21.00 -3.72 -13.64
C LEU A 362 20.80 -2.22 -13.36
N ARG A 363 20.03 -1.53 -14.20
CA ARG A 363 19.67 -0.11 -14.02
C ARG A 363 18.96 0.07 -12.68
N ASP A 364 17.91 -0.72 -12.43
CA ASP A 364 17.11 -0.63 -11.21
C ASP A 364 17.91 -1.05 -9.97
N LEU A 365 18.77 -2.07 -10.09
CA LEU A 365 19.68 -2.47 -9.03
C LEU A 365 20.60 -1.31 -8.64
N LEU A 366 21.23 -0.66 -9.62
CA LEU A 366 22.16 0.44 -9.38
C LEU A 366 21.47 1.64 -8.74
N LEU A 367 20.29 2.01 -9.23
CA LEU A 367 19.49 3.10 -8.66
C LEU A 367 19.07 2.82 -7.20
N ILE A 368 18.63 1.60 -6.90
CA ILE A 368 18.25 1.21 -5.53
C ILE A 368 19.47 1.20 -4.60
N TRP A 369 20.58 0.61 -5.04
CA TRP A 369 21.81 0.53 -4.26
C TRP A 369 22.36 1.92 -3.93
N TRP A 370 22.42 2.79 -4.93
CA TRP A 370 22.92 4.16 -4.78
C TRP A 370 22.02 4.99 -3.84
N SER A 371 20.70 4.87 -3.97
CA SER A 371 19.74 5.51 -3.05
C SER A 371 19.97 5.08 -1.60
N ASN A 372 20.16 3.78 -1.34
CA ASN A 372 20.40 3.27 0.02
C ASN A 372 21.72 3.79 0.60
N ARG A 373 22.75 3.96 -0.23
CA ARG A 373 24.04 4.49 0.17
C ARG A 373 23.93 5.94 0.62
N LEU A 374 23.29 6.79 -0.18
CA LEU A 374 23.05 8.19 0.17
C LEU A 374 22.27 8.34 1.48
N GLU A 375 21.30 7.44 1.72
CA GLU A 375 20.59 7.39 3.01
C GLU A 375 21.52 7.04 4.18
N SER A 376 22.43 6.08 3.99
CA SER A 376 23.39 5.70 5.04
C SER A 376 24.39 6.80 5.37
N GLU A 377 24.87 7.53 4.35
CA GLU A 377 25.79 8.66 4.52
C GLU A 377 25.10 9.81 5.26
N LYS A 378 23.85 10.14 4.91
CA LYS A 378 23.05 11.15 5.63
C LYS A 378 22.82 10.79 7.10
N ARG A 379 22.54 9.52 7.39
CA ARG A 379 22.38 9.04 8.78
C ARG A 379 23.69 9.12 9.57
N GLY A 380 24.82 8.83 8.93
CA GLY A 380 26.14 9.01 9.53
C GLY A 380 26.42 10.47 9.89
N ALA A 381 26.10 11.39 8.99
CA ALA A 381 26.25 12.83 9.20
C ALA A 381 25.34 13.37 10.35
N ASP A 382 24.07 12.95 10.40
CA ASP A 382 23.14 13.35 11.47
C ASP A 382 23.54 12.80 12.86
N SER A 383 24.30 11.70 12.90
CA SER A 383 24.81 11.12 14.15
C SER A 383 26.07 11.80 14.72
N GLY A 384 26.58 12.86 14.07
CA GLY A 384 27.70 13.66 14.58
C GLY A 384 29.06 12.96 14.51
N ILE A 385 29.19 11.85 13.78
CA ILE A 385 30.47 11.19 13.55
C ILE A 385 31.10 11.82 12.31
N SER A 386 31.81 12.94 12.50
CA SER A 386 32.64 13.53 11.45
C SER A 386 33.72 12.53 11.00
N PRO A 387 34.06 12.44 9.70
CA PRO A 387 35.11 11.54 9.20
C PRO A 387 36.53 11.92 9.66
N GLU A 388 36.69 13.05 10.33
CA GLU A 388 37.97 13.74 10.50
C GLU A 388 38.73 13.37 11.79
N ASN A 389 38.11 12.71 12.76
CA ASN A 389 38.77 12.31 14.02
C ASN A 389 39.17 10.83 14.08
N ARG A 390 39.53 10.20 12.95
CA ARG A 390 40.01 8.81 12.95
C ARG A 390 41.52 8.63 12.75
N ASN A 391 42.28 9.73 12.66
CA ASN A 391 43.69 9.66 12.28
C ASN A 391 44.70 10.30 13.26
N GLU A 392 44.34 10.77 14.46
CA GLU A 392 45.35 11.42 15.34
C GLU A 392 45.49 10.92 16.78
N ASP A 393 44.62 10.04 17.30
CA ASP A 393 44.78 9.57 18.68
C ASP A 393 45.26 8.11 18.75
N THR A 394 46.52 7.86 18.37
CA THR A 394 47.26 6.70 18.89
C THR A 394 48.77 6.94 18.88
N ASP A 395 49.25 8.03 19.48
CA ASP A 395 50.65 8.15 19.88
C ASP A 395 50.75 8.81 21.26
N SER A 396 50.66 7.99 22.31
CA SER A 396 51.50 8.10 23.52
C SER A 396 51.11 7.05 24.57
N ASN A 397 52.15 6.38 25.08
CA ASN A 397 52.21 5.59 26.30
C ASN A 397 51.48 4.25 26.32
N THR A 398 52.22 3.17 26.09
CA THR A 398 52.76 2.33 27.19
C THR A 398 53.86 1.43 26.65
N SER A 399 55.06 1.58 27.22
CA SER A 399 56.24 0.78 26.94
C SER A 399 56.16 -0.62 27.55
N ARG A 400 56.83 -1.57 26.87
CA ARG A 400 57.51 -2.79 27.34
C ARG A 400 56.90 -4.14 26.99
N GLU A 401 57.75 -4.87 26.26
CA GLU A 401 58.05 -6.31 26.29
C GLU A 401 57.63 -7.20 25.10
N ASN A 402 58.70 -7.64 24.43
CA ASN A 402 58.96 -8.88 23.69
C ASN A 402 58.84 -8.89 22.15
N GLU A 403 60.03 -8.84 21.56
CA GLU A 403 60.41 -9.25 20.21
C GLU A 403 60.09 -10.75 19.98
N ASN A 404 59.52 -11.10 18.81
CA ASN A 404 60.17 -11.95 17.81
C ASN A 404 59.25 -12.26 16.60
N GLU A 405 59.84 -12.03 15.42
CA GLU A 405 59.72 -12.76 14.15
C GLU A 405 58.48 -12.74 13.21
N CYS A 406 58.82 -12.40 11.94
CA CYS A 406 58.36 -12.91 10.63
C CYS A 406 57.14 -12.31 9.90
N THR A 407 57.47 -11.35 9.02
CA THR A 407 57.12 -11.20 7.58
C THR A 407 55.98 -12.04 6.95
N GLY A 408 54.96 -11.36 6.37
CA GLY A 408 54.00 -11.92 5.38
C GLY A 408 52.86 -10.93 5.03
N PRO A 409 52.33 -10.88 3.78
CA PRO A 409 51.72 -9.66 3.23
C PRO A 409 50.19 -9.49 3.48
N GLY A 410 49.78 -8.24 3.72
CA GLY A 410 48.59 -7.64 3.10
C GLY A 410 47.20 -8.17 3.50
N ASN A 411 46.81 -7.99 4.77
CA ASN A 411 45.43 -8.24 5.20
C ASN A 411 44.52 -7.04 4.85
N GLN A 412 43.80 -7.12 3.73
CA GLN A 412 42.71 -6.20 3.42
C GLN A 412 41.66 -6.29 4.53
N ARG A 413 41.44 -5.19 5.26
CA ARG A 413 40.41 -5.07 6.31
C ARG A 413 39.03 -5.30 5.69
N GLN A 414 38.59 -6.55 5.74
CA GLN A 414 37.21 -6.96 5.52
C GLN A 414 36.35 -6.21 6.55
N LYS A 415 35.48 -5.31 6.08
CA LYS A 415 34.53 -4.56 6.90
C LYS A 415 33.62 -5.59 7.58
N GLN A 416 33.95 -5.99 8.81
CA GLN A 416 33.22 -6.99 9.57
C GLN A 416 31.74 -6.59 9.65
N ASN A 417 30.86 -7.45 9.14
CA ASN A 417 29.42 -7.33 9.37
C ASN A 417 29.20 -7.27 10.89
N PRO A 418 28.48 -6.28 11.44
CA PRO A 418 28.33 -6.09 12.89
C PRO A 418 27.51 -7.20 13.59
N THR A 419 27.29 -8.35 12.95
CA THR A 419 26.36 -9.38 13.40
C THR A 419 26.84 -10.82 13.22
N SER A 420 28.11 -11.09 12.91
CA SER A 420 28.65 -12.46 12.80
C SER A 420 28.76 -13.22 14.15
N GLY A 421 27.91 -12.88 15.13
CA GLY A 421 27.80 -13.52 16.44
C GLY A 421 26.53 -13.22 17.25
N LEU A 422 25.49 -12.56 16.69
CA LEU A 422 24.27 -12.27 17.46
C LEU A 422 23.26 -13.44 17.47
N THR A 423 22.86 -13.86 18.67
CA THR A 423 21.75 -14.79 18.94
C THR A 423 20.43 -14.27 18.33
N TYR A 424 19.49 -15.17 18.03
CA TYR A 424 18.18 -14.83 17.43
C TYR A 424 17.43 -13.72 18.22
N ALA A 425 17.51 -13.75 19.56
CA ALA A 425 16.96 -12.72 20.44
C ALA A 425 17.64 -11.35 20.26
N GLY A 426 18.96 -11.33 20.03
CA GLY A 426 19.72 -10.10 19.75
C GLY A 426 19.30 -9.46 18.42
N ARG A 427 18.99 -10.26 17.41
CA ARG A 427 18.47 -9.78 16.12
C ARG A 427 17.09 -9.14 16.26
N ILE A 428 16.19 -9.75 17.02
CA ILE A 428 14.86 -9.19 17.29
C ILE A 428 14.97 -7.86 18.05
N ARG A 429 15.83 -7.78 19.06
CA ARG A 429 16.04 -6.56 19.85
C ARG A 429 16.61 -5.43 19.00
N LEU A 430 17.54 -5.74 18.09
CA LEU A 430 18.07 -4.79 17.11
C LEU A 430 16.98 -4.26 16.18
N VAL A 431 16.13 -5.15 15.63
CA VAL A 431 15.02 -4.79 14.74
C VAL A 431 13.99 -3.92 15.46
N LEU A 432 13.66 -4.22 16.72
CA LEU A 432 12.77 -3.39 17.54
C LEU A 432 13.37 -2.01 17.81
N LYS A 433 14.67 -1.93 18.13
CA LYS A 433 15.37 -0.65 18.36
C LYS A 433 15.41 0.20 17.08
N LEU A 434 15.69 -0.40 15.93
CA LEU A 434 15.66 0.27 14.63
C LEU A 434 14.25 0.76 14.27
N SER A 435 13.22 -0.05 14.54
CA SER A 435 11.82 0.33 14.30
C SER A 435 11.40 1.49 15.21
N ALA A 436 11.76 1.46 16.49
CA ALA A 436 11.50 2.54 17.43
C ALA A 436 12.17 3.84 17.00
N HIS A 437 13.43 3.78 16.55
CA HIS A 437 14.14 4.95 16.04
C HIS A 437 13.43 5.59 14.84
N GLN A 438 12.99 4.78 13.86
CA GLN A 438 12.23 5.29 12.70
C GLN A 438 10.94 6.01 13.11
N TYR A 439 10.21 5.48 14.09
CA TYR A 439 9.02 6.15 14.64
C TYR A 439 9.35 7.46 15.36
N THR A 440 10.43 7.50 16.13
CA THR A 440 10.86 8.73 16.81
C THR A 440 11.26 9.82 15.81
N THR A 441 11.94 9.48 14.72
CA THR A 441 12.30 10.43 13.66
C THR A 441 11.04 10.95 12.94
N LEU A 442 10.09 10.06 12.64
CA LEU A 442 8.83 10.42 11.97
C LEU A 442 8.03 11.48 12.75
N LEU A 443 7.97 11.36 14.09
CA LEU A 443 7.24 12.29 14.95
C LEU A 443 8.10 13.50 15.38
N GLY A 444 9.43 13.35 15.39
CA GLY A 444 10.38 14.40 15.75
C GLY A 444 10.49 15.50 14.68
N THR A 445 10.65 15.13 13.41
CA THR A 445 10.85 16.09 12.32
C THR A 445 9.55 16.79 11.92
N GLN A 446 9.51 18.13 11.95
CA GLN A 446 8.29 18.91 11.70
C GLN A 446 7.64 18.65 10.33
N ARG A 447 8.44 18.49 9.27
CA ARG A 447 7.93 18.17 7.93
C ARG A 447 7.22 16.81 7.88
N LEU A 448 7.82 15.79 8.50
CA LEU A 448 7.26 14.44 8.57
C LEU A 448 6.03 14.39 9.47
N ARG A 449 6.09 15.07 10.63
CA ARG A 449 4.96 15.20 11.55
C ARG A 449 3.75 15.84 10.89
N ASN A 450 3.93 16.92 10.11
CA ASN A 450 2.83 17.57 9.38
C ASN A 450 2.20 16.62 8.33
N ALA A 451 3.02 15.79 7.66
CA ALA A 451 2.52 14.78 6.73
C ALA A 451 1.73 13.67 7.45
N VAL A 452 2.19 13.24 8.63
CA VAL A 452 1.49 12.26 9.47
C VAL A 452 0.15 12.82 9.93
N TRP A 453 0.12 14.03 10.48
CA TRP A 453 -1.14 14.68 10.91
C TRP A 453 -2.14 14.79 9.77
N SER A 454 -1.70 15.27 8.59
CA SER A 454 -2.56 15.36 7.42
C SER A 454 -3.13 13.99 7.01
N THR A 455 -2.29 12.96 6.95
CA THR A 455 -2.71 11.60 6.56
C THR A 455 -3.66 10.98 7.59
N CYS A 456 -3.38 11.15 8.88
CA CYS A 456 -4.24 10.68 9.97
C CYS A 456 -5.59 11.40 9.96
N THR A 457 -5.62 12.73 9.75
CA THR A 457 -6.85 13.51 9.67
C THR A 457 -7.70 13.06 8.48
N VAL A 458 -7.11 12.85 7.31
CA VAL A 458 -7.83 12.33 6.14
C VAL A 458 -8.36 10.90 6.40
N ALA A 459 -7.56 10.03 7.01
CA ALA A 459 -7.98 8.66 7.34
C ALA A 459 -9.09 8.61 8.41
N LEU A 460 -9.03 9.49 9.42
CA LEU A 460 -10.07 9.63 10.43
C LEU A 460 -11.36 10.20 9.84
N ALA A 461 -11.25 11.25 9.02
CA ALA A 461 -12.39 11.79 8.29
C ALA A 461 -13.05 10.70 7.44
N GLN A 462 -12.24 9.84 6.78
CA GLN A 462 -12.75 8.70 6.03
C GLN A 462 -13.48 7.66 6.92
N GLN A 463 -13.03 7.40 8.15
CA GLN A 463 -13.70 6.43 9.04
C GLN A 463 -14.97 6.98 9.71
N LEU A 464 -15.00 8.28 10.03
CA LEU A 464 -16.14 8.97 10.65
C LEU A 464 -17.35 9.11 9.72
N CYS A 465 -17.15 8.90 8.43
CA CYS A 465 -18.16 8.98 7.38
C CYS A 465 -19.21 7.84 7.40
N GLY A 466 -19.32 7.03 8.45
CA GLY A 466 -20.42 6.08 8.67
C GLY A 466 -20.45 4.89 7.70
N ASN A 467 -20.17 3.68 8.20
CA ASN A 467 -20.24 2.44 7.42
C ASN A 467 -21.32 1.44 7.90
N ASP A 468 -22.14 1.72 8.90
CA ASP A 468 -23.10 0.73 9.41
C ASP A 468 -24.41 1.38 9.90
N LEU A 469 -25.32 1.71 8.99
CA LEU A 469 -26.63 2.28 9.34
C LEU A 469 -27.84 1.37 9.00
N LEU A 470 -27.62 0.13 8.55
CA LEU A 470 -28.68 -0.68 7.91
C LEU A 470 -29.14 -1.91 8.70
N GLY A 471 -28.86 -1.97 10.02
CA GLY A 471 -29.18 -3.11 10.87
C GLY A 471 -30.66 -3.35 11.19
N ASN A 472 -31.55 -2.38 10.90
CA ASN A 472 -32.96 -2.42 11.34
C ASN A 472 -33.95 -2.92 10.28
N TYR A 473 -33.48 -3.30 9.09
CA TYR A 473 -34.31 -3.89 8.05
C TYR A 473 -34.16 -5.44 8.09
N GLY A 474 -35.15 -6.19 7.60
CA GLY A 474 -35.05 -7.66 7.58
C GLY A 474 -33.80 -8.16 6.83
N VAL A 475 -33.33 -9.37 7.12
CA VAL A 475 -32.06 -9.96 6.61
C VAL A 475 -31.85 -9.72 5.12
N LYS A 476 -32.85 -10.03 4.29
CA LYS A 476 -32.82 -9.82 2.83
C LYS A 476 -32.60 -8.35 2.45
N SER A 477 -33.30 -7.42 3.10
CA SER A 477 -33.24 -5.99 2.79
C SER A 477 -31.93 -5.36 3.25
N SER A 478 -31.48 -5.68 4.47
CA SER A 478 -30.19 -5.19 4.98
C SER A 478 -29.03 -5.65 4.13
N MET A 479 -28.96 -6.95 3.82
CA MET A 479 -27.87 -7.50 3.00
C MET A 479 -27.93 -7.01 1.55
N SER A 480 -29.12 -6.82 0.97
CA SER A 480 -29.25 -6.24 -0.37
C SER A 480 -28.81 -4.78 -0.43
N HIS A 481 -29.12 -3.98 0.60
CA HIS A 481 -28.66 -2.60 0.67
C HIS A 481 -27.14 -2.54 0.84
N SER A 482 -26.55 -3.42 1.66
CA SER A 482 -25.10 -3.53 1.80
C SER A 482 -24.41 -3.99 0.52
N LEU A 483 -25.02 -4.88 -0.26
CA LEU A 483 -24.53 -5.24 -1.60
C LEU A 483 -24.54 -4.04 -2.54
N GLY A 484 -25.67 -3.33 -2.60
CA GLY A 484 -25.78 -2.11 -3.42
C GLY A 484 -24.70 -1.10 -3.05
N PHE A 485 -24.47 -0.91 -1.75
CA PHE A 485 -23.41 -0.05 -1.23
C PHE A 485 -22.00 -0.49 -1.69
N GLY A 486 -21.72 -1.79 -1.66
CA GLY A 486 -20.48 -2.35 -2.20
C GLY A 486 -20.33 -2.12 -3.71
N ALA A 487 -21.41 -2.30 -4.47
CA ALA A 487 -21.42 -2.10 -5.92
C ALA A 487 -21.16 -0.64 -6.30
N VAL A 488 -21.84 0.32 -5.64
CA VAL A 488 -21.58 1.75 -5.84
C VAL A 488 -20.13 2.08 -5.52
N ASN A 489 -19.55 1.52 -4.45
CA ASN A 489 -18.12 1.72 -4.15
C ASN A 489 -17.18 1.24 -5.25
N PHE A 490 -17.48 0.10 -5.85
CA PHE A 490 -16.65 -0.46 -6.89
C PHE A 490 -16.76 0.34 -8.21
N PHE A 491 -17.98 0.60 -8.69
CA PHE A 491 -18.18 1.30 -9.96
C PHE A 491 -17.76 2.78 -9.90
N PHE A 492 -18.07 3.49 -8.81
CA PHE A 492 -17.55 4.85 -8.63
C PHE A 492 -16.06 4.87 -8.35
N GLY A 493 -15.49 3.82 -7.77
CA GLY A 493 -14.04 3.67 -7.65
C GLY A 493 -13.34 3.61 -9.01
N LEU A 494 -13.92 2.90 -9.99
CA LEU A 494 -13.42 2.90 -11.37
C LEU A 494 -13.47 4.30 -12.00
N LEU A 495 -14.57 5.02 -11.80
CA LEU A 495 -14.73 6.39 -12.28
C LEU A 495 -13.73 7.35 -11.60
N ALA A 496 -13.53 7.19 -10.29
CA ALA A 496 -12.59 7.98 -9.51
C ALA A 496 -11.15 7.76 -9.98
N MET A 497 -10.72 6.51 -10.19
CA MET A 497 -9.39 6.20 -10.69
C MET A 497 -9.12 6.82 -12.07
N ARG A 498 -10.13 6.90 -12.95
CA ARG A 498 -9.97 7.58 -14.25
C ARG A 498 -9.92 9.11 -14.10
N SER A 499 -10.69 9.66 -13.16
CA SER A 499 -10.88 11.10 -13.02
C SER A 499 -9.79 11.78 -12.17
N ILE A 500 -9.12 11.01 -11.30
CA ILE A 500 -8.10 11.54 -10.40
C ILE A 500 -6.82 11.95 -11.14
N ASP A 501 -6.46 11.19 -12.17
CA ASP A 501 -5.27 11.45 -12.99
C ASP A 501 -5.48 12.62 -13.96
N THR A 502 -6.73 13.00 -14.27
CA THR A 502 -7.06 14.11 -15.18
C THR A 502 -7.28 15.45 -14.46
N ILE A 503 -7.95 15.46 -13.31
CA ILE A 503 -8.37 16.68 -12.60
C ILE A 503 -7.40 17.06 -11.47
N GLY A 504 -6.64 16.08 -10.97
CA GLY A 504 -5.67 16.24 -9.89
C GLY A 504 -6.27 16.04 -8.49
N ARG A 505 -5.53 15.32 -7.62
CA ARG A 505 -5.96 14.84 -6.30
C ARG A 505 -6.50 15.93 -5.36
N ARG A 506 -5.83 17.08 -5.27
CA ARG A 506 -6.19 18.17 -4.34
C ARG A 506 -7.53 18.82 -4.68
N ARG A 507 -7.81 19.02 -5.97
CA ARG A 507 -9.06 19.62 -6.44
C ARG A 507 -10.24 18.67 -6.19
N TRP A 508 -10.03 17.39 -6.42
CA TRP A 508 -10.99 16.34 -6.08
C TRP A 508 -11.34 16.34 -4.58
N LEU A 509 -10.33 16.30 -3.71
CA LEU A 509 -10.53 16.24 -2.26
C LEU A 509 -11.30 17.46 -1.70
N LEU A 510 -10.96 18.67 -2.17
CA LEU A 510 -11.65 19.89 -1.74
C LEU A 510 -13.06 20.03 -2.33
N GLY A 511 -13.32 19.42 -3.48
CA GLY A 511 -14.64 19.42 -4.12
C GLY A 511 -15.63 18.45 -3.48
N THR A 512 -15.18 17.26 -3.07
CA THR A 512 -16.08 16.22 -2.53
C THR A 512 -16.48 16.43 -1.08
N LEU A 513 -15.62 17.03 -0.24
CA LEU A 513 -15.89 17.26 1.18
C LEU A 513 -17.17 18.06 1.47
N PRO A 514 -17.42 19.24 0.84
CA PRO A 514 -18.65 19.98 1.09
C PRO A 514 -19.89 19.23 0.59
N ILE A 515 -19.78 18.54 -0.55
CA ILE A 515 -20.89 17.77 -1.11
C ILE A 515 -21.24 16.59 -0.19
N MET A 516 -20.23 15.89 0.32
CA MET A 516 -20.36 14.82 1.31
C MET A 516 -21.03 15.32 2.60
N SER A 517 -20.64 16.51 3.09
CA SER A 517 -21.26 17.15 4.25
C SER A 517 -22.73 17.48 4.02
N ILE A 518 -23.08 18.02 2.83
CA ILE A 518 -24.46 18.29 2.44
C ILE A 518 -25.28 17.00 2.43
N PHE A 519 -24.77 15.91 1.89
CA PHE A 519 -25.51 14.65 1.90
C PHE A 519 -25.67 14.04 3.30
N LEU A 520 -24.68 14.18 4.20
CA LEU A 520 -24.87 13.81 5.61
C LEU A 520 -25.95 14.64 6.27
N MET A 521 -25.96 15.95 6.02
CA MET A 521 -26.97 16.86 6.54
C MET A 521 -28.35 16.48 6.02
N VAL A 522 -28.48 16.19 4.73
CA VAL A 522 -29.74 15.72 4.13
C VAL A 522 -30.16 14.36 4.72
N SER A 523 -29.22 13.44 4.94
CA SER A 523 -29.50 12.16 5.59
C SER A 523 -29.95 12.31 7.05
N ALA A 524 -29.39 13.27 7.77
CA ALA A 524 -29.76 13.58 9.15
C ALA A 524 -31.15 14.22 9.24
N ILE A 525 -31.46 15.16 8.34
CA ILE A 525 -32.79 15.80 8.24
C ILE A 525 -33.85 14.79 7.82
N ALA A 526 -33.49 13.83 6.95
CA ALA A 526 -34.40 12.77 6.51
C ALA A 526 -34.65 11.68 7.56
N PHE A 527 -34.01 11.74 8.74
CA PHE A 527 -34.14 10.80 9.86
C PHE A 527 -34.99 11.38 11.01
N PRO A 528 -36.32 11.61 10.86
CA PRO A 528 -37.15 11.93 12.03
C PRO A 528 -37.33 10.69 12.92
N VAL A 529 -37.07 10.87 14.21
CA VAL A 529 -36.88 9.85 15.25
C VAL A 529 -38.19 9.21 15.76
N ASN A 530 -39.38 9.53 15.24
CA ASN A 530 -40.65 9.09 15.85
C ASN A 530 -41.81 8.90 14.86
N ASP A 531 -41.71 7.96 13.91
CA ASP A 531 -42.89 7.48 13.19
C ASP A 531 -42.90 5.94 13.16
N SER A 532 -43.87 5.36 13.88
CA SER A 532 -44.16 3.93 13.97
C SER A 532 -44.62 3.29 12.65
N ASN A 533 -44.67 4.06 11.56
CA ASN A 533 -44.91 3.58 10.20
C ASN A 533 -43.93 4.23 9.22
N PRO A 534 -42.79 3.59 8.88
CA PRO A 534 -41.86 4.13 7.90
C PRO A 534 -42.48 4.04 6.51
N ASN A 535 -42.87 5.19 5.94
CA ASN A 535 -43.28 5.28 4.54
C ASN A 535 -42.17 4.69 3.64
N PRO A 536 -42.46 3.69 2.77
CA PRO A 536 -41.44 3.03 1.95
C PRO A 536 -40.73 3.99 0.99
N GLY A 537 -41.36 5.13 0.64
CA GLY A 537 -40.74 6.22 -0.12
C GLY A 537 -39.68 7.02 0.65
N ARG A 538 -39.82 7.18 1.97
CA ARG A 538 -38.85 7.90 2.83
C ARG A 538 -37.59 7.06 3.09
N ALA A 539 -37.76 5.78 3.37
CA ALA A 539 -36.62 4.85 3.49
C ALA A 539 -35.81 4.79 2.17
N ARG A 540 -36.49 4.72 1.01
CA ARG A 540 -35.85 4.76 -0.32
C ARG A 540 -35.10 6.06 -0.60
N SER A 541 -35.60 7.20 -0.13
CA SER A 541 -34.92 8.50 -0.31
C SER A 541 -33.72 8.66 0.62
N ILE A 542 -33.80 8.24 1.89
CA ILE A 542 -32.63 8.17 2.81
C ILE A 542 -31.55 7.26 2.23
N ILE A 543 -31.94 6.10 1.71
CA ILE A 543 -31.04 5.16 1.05
C ILE A 543 -30.41 5.81 -0.19
N GLY A 544 -31.21 6.49 -1.04
CA GLY A 544 -30.70 7.25 -2.18
C GLY A 544 -29.70 8.35 -1.80
N ILE A 545 -29.96 9.07 -0.72
CA ILE A 545 -29.07 10.11 -0.18
C ILE A 545 -27.78 9.50 0.36
N VAL A 546 -27.84 8.37 1.08
CA VAL A 546 -26.65 7.61 1.53
C VAL A 546 -25.88 7.04 0.33
N PHE A 547 -26.57 6.68 -0.75
CA PHE A 547 -25.94 6.23 -1.99
C PHE A 547 -25.18 7.36 -2.70
N ILE A 548 -25.77 8.55 -2.82
CA ILE A 548 -25.12 9.70 -3.48
C ILE A 548 -24.04 10.32 -2.58
N TYR A 549 -24.25 10.34 -1.26
CA TYR A 549 -23.21 10.58 -0.25
C TYR A 549 -22.01 9.66 -0.48
N ARG A 550 -22.29 8.37 -0.70
CA ARG A 550 -21.25 7.37 -0.85
C ARG A 550 -20.52 7.47 -2.18
N GLU A 551 -21.22 7.80 -3.26
CA GLU A 551 -20.62 8.20 -4.54
C GLU A 551 -19.52 9.25 -4.31
N HIS A 552 -19.83 10.32 -3.56
CA HIS A 552 -18.86 11.38 -3.23
C HIS A 552 -17.76 10.93 -2.25
N TYR A 553 -18.06 10.02 -1.34
CA TYR A 553 -17.07 9.45 -0.42
C TYR A 553 -16.06 8.53 -1.13
N ASN A 554 -16.47 7.73 -2.11
CA ASN A 554 -15.51 6.92 -2.88
C ASN A 554 -14.56 7.83 -3.64
N LEU A 555 -15.08 8.89 -4.24
CA LEU A 555 -14.27 9.92 -4.89
C LEU A 555 -13.27 10.61 -3.94
N HIS A 556 -13.50 10.58 -2.62
CA HIS A 556 -12.56 11.05 -1.58
C HIS A 556 -11.55 9.98 -1.11
N ARG A 557 -11.84 8.69 -1.34
CA ARG A 557 -11.02 7.55 -0.88
C ARG A 557 -9.96 7.13 -1.91
N PHE A 558 -10.25 7.34 -3.19
CA PHE A 558 -9.29 7.23 -4.30
C PHE A 558 -8.54 8.54 -4.44
#